data_AF-A0A8J5TRC4-F1
#
_entry.id   AF-A0A8J5TRC4-F1
#
_cell.length_a   1.000
_cell.length_b   1.000
_cell.length_c   1.000
_cell.angle_alpha   90.00
_cell.angle_beta   90.00
_cell.angle_gamma   90.00
#
_symmetry.space_group_name_H-M   'P 1'
#
loop_
_entity.id
_entity.type
_entity.pdbx_description
1 polymer ?
#
loop_
_entity_poly.entity_id
_entity_poly.type
_entity_poly.pdbx_seq_one_letter_code
_entity_poly.pdbx_strand_id
1 'polypeptide(L)'
;MLMHVADDVLPIKEEERPIYEDWLRPIGFLVPGQDEGLWHAIVENWERFLKATNTRITGSGATRRVKQSTAAKQREAIKQAFWDRMDGFETLSERWPVKARLALNQSAEGPDTRPFESLAAIWLLQKRRRFQSMWTGLICFLTWSIKVDEERLEEMGLNLDEEKKEDLLDLGLMAMPRSDWFMNDDDPGDIIQGFLTRMITDESVNVRMNPVLWRTAILVRSAISDEEEEDFISRGGSA
;
A
#
# COMPACT_ATOMS: atom_id res chain seq x y z
N MET A 1 5.30 4.16 -24.13
CA MET A 1 6.40 4.73 -23.33
C MET A 1 5.86 4.87 -21.92
N LEU A 2 6.16 3.91 -21.04
CA LEU A 2 5.79 3.99 -19.63
C LEU A 2 6.73 5.04 -19.01
N MET A 3 6.20 6.22 -18.67
CA MET A 3 6.94 7.17 -17.84
C MET A 3 7.34 6.44 -16.55
N HIS A 4 8.61 6.52 -16.19
CA HIS A 4 9.09 6.01 -14.91
C HIS A 4 8.34 6.78 -13.81
N VAL A 5 7.62 6.05 -12.96
CA VAL A 5 6.70 6.63 -11.95
C VAL A 5 7.42 7.53 -10.95
N ALA A 6 8.75 7.37 -10.82
CA ALA A 6 9.61 8.18 -9.98
C ALA A 6 9.82 9.63 -10.46
N ASP A 7 9.59 9.94 -11.75
CA ASP A 7 9.95 11.24 -12.33
C ASP A 7 8.87 12.33 -12.12
N ASP A 8 7.68 11.96 -11.62
CA ASP A 8 6.50 12.83 -11.54
C ASP A 8 6.19 13.36 -10.12
N VAL A 9 6.99 12.98 -9.11
CA VAL A 9 6.84 13.48 -7.74
C VAL A 9 8.10 14.25 -7.40
N LEU A 10 7.96 15.56 -7.23
CA LEU A 10 9.08 16.40 -6.80
C LEU A 10 9.56 15.91 -5.42
N PRO A 11 10.88 15.79 -5.20
CA PRO A 11 11.42 15.58 -3.87
C PRO A 11 10.88 16.66 -2.93
N ILE A 12 10.74 16.31 -1.65
CA ILE A 12 10.43 17.32 -0.64
C ILE A 12 11.52 18.38 -0.67
N LYS A 13 11.16 19.63 -0.38
CA LYS A 13 12.15 20.69 -0.30
C LYS A 13 12.82 20.66 1.08
N GLU A 14 14.09 21.08 1.14
CA GLU A 14 14.82 21.18 2.40
C GLU A 14 14.13 22.10 3.43
N GLU A 15 13.39 23.11 2.97
CA GLU A 15 12.58 23.99 3.81
C GLU A 15 11.37 23.29 4.45
N GLU A 16 10.90 22.18 3.88
CA GLU A 16 9.75 21.39 4.36
C GLU A 16 10.18 20.24 5.28
N ARG A 17 11.46 19.83 5.24
CA ARG A 17 12.01 18.75 6.08
C ARG A 17 11.69 18.91 7.58
N PRO A 18 11.85 20.09 8.22
CA PRO A 18 11.54 20.25 9.64
C PRO A 18 10.07 19.94 9.98
N ILE A 19 9.13 20.18 9.05
CA ILE A 19 7.70 19.92 9.25
C ILE A 19 7.44 18.41 9.40
N TYR A 20 8.11 17.61 8.57
CA TYR A 20 8.00 16.16 8.57
C TYR A 20 8.70 15.53 9.78
N GLU A 21 9.87 16.05 10.17
CA GLU A 21 10.56 15.65 11.41
C GLU A 21 9.72 15.96 12.65
N ASP A 22 9.12 17.16 12.71
CA ASP A 22 8.25 17.57 13.80
C ASP A 22 6.96 16.75 13.86
N TRP A 23 6.50 16.15 12.75
CA TRP A 23 5.37 15.22 12.74
C TRP A 23 5.74 13.83 13.25
N LEU A 24 6.94 13.32 12.94
CA LEU A 24 7.41 12.01 13.43
C LEU A 24 7.68 12.02 14.95
N ARG A 25 8.16 13.13 15.50
CA ARG A 25 8.50 13.28 16.92
C ARG A 25 7.36 12.96 17.90
N PRO A 26 6.13 13.53 17.79
CA PRO A 26 5.02 13.23 18.68
C PRO A 26 4.45 11.82 18.49
N ILE A 27 4.65 11.22 17.32
CA ILE A 27 4.24 9.84 17.02
C ILE A 27 5.20 8.83 17.67
N GLY A 28 6.46 9.23 17.89
CA GLY A 28 7.46 8.42 18.59
C GLY A 28 7.85 7.16 17.81
N PHE A 29 7.90 7.27 16.48
CA PHE A 29 8.22 6.17 15.58
C PHE A 29 8.93 6.67 14.34
N LEU A 30 10.08 6.05 14.01
CA LEU A 30 10.97 6.43 12.92
C LEU A 30 11.53 7.85 13.04
N VAL A 31 11.79 8.29 14.29
CA VAL A 31 12.42 9.59 14.52
C VAL A 31 13.88 9.55 14.04
N PRO A 32 14.30 10.47 13.15
CA PRO A 32 15.67 10.55 12.66
C PRO A 32 16.69 10.61 13.81
N GLY A 33 17.73 9.79 13.74
CA GLY A 33 18.78 9.68 14.75
C GLY A 33 18.42 8.89 16.02
N GLN A 34 17.18 8.43 16.16
CA GLN A 34 16.74 7.61 17.32
C GLN A 34 16.37 6.18 16.91
N ASP A 35 15.57 6.03 15.86
CA ASP A 35 14.97 4.76 15.45
C ASP A 35 15.73 4.11 14.28
N GLU A 36 17.03 4.36 14.16
CA GLU A 36 17.81 3.93 12.98
C GLU A 36 17.80 2.41 12.79
N GLY A 37 17.94 1.61 13.85
CA GLY A 37 17.88 0.15 13.73
C GLY A 37 16.54 -0.35 13.19
N LEU A 38 15.44 0.30 13.58
CA LEU A 38 14.09 -0.01 13.10
C LEU A 38 13.92 0.37 11.64
N TRP A 39 14.44 1.55 11.27
CA TRP A 39 14.47 2.02 9.88
C TRP A 39 15.22 1.05 8.97
N HIS A 40 16.42 0.62 9.37
CA HIS A 40 17.22 -0.33 8.61
C HIS A 40 16.51 -1.68 8.43
N ALA A 41 15.84 -2.19 9.47
CA ALA A 41 15.06 -3.43 9.37
C ALA A 41 13.93 -3.33 8.34
N ILE A 42 13.23 -2.19 8.30
CA ILE A 42 12.17 -1.92 7.32
C ILE A 42 12.73 -1.85 5.91
N VAL A 43 13.80 -1.07 5.70
CA VAL A 43 14.44 -0.90 4.38
C VAL A 43 14.93 -2.25 3.86
N GLU A 44 15.67 -3.01 4.68
CA GLU A 44 16.20 -4.32 4.30
C GLU A 44 15.06 -5.28 3.90
N ASN A 45 13.99 -5.32 4.70
CA ASN A 45 12.87 -6.20 4.40
C ASN A 45 12.12 -5.78 3.12
N TRP A 46 12.00 -4.47 2.88
CA TRP A 46 11.40 -3.92 1.67
C TRP A 46 12.21 -4.27 0.42
N GLU A 47 13.54 -4.18 0.47
CA GLU A 47 14.41 -4.62 -0.62
C GLU A 47 14.28 -6.12 -0.90
N ARG A 48 14.24 -6.95 0.16
CA ARG A 48 14.02 -8.39 0.04
C ARG A 48 12.68 -8.69 -0.63
N PHE A 49 11.62 -7.98 -0.24
CA PHE A 49 10.30 -8.07 -0.86
C PHE A 49 10.34 -7.71 -2.36
N LEU A 50 10.94 -6.57 -2.72
CA LEU A 50 11.05 -6.15 -4.12
C LEU A 50 11.84 -7.18 -4.94
N LYS A 51 12.94 -7.69 -4.42
CA LYS A 51 13.76 -8.72 -5.06
C LYS A 51 13.00 -10.04 -5.23
N ALA A 52 12.24 -10.45 -4.23
CA ALA A 52 11.45 -11.69 -4.26
C ALA A 52 10.27 -11.61 -5.22
N THR A 53 9.65 -10.44 -5.35
CA THR A 53 8.44 -10.22 -6.17
C THR A 53 8.72 -9.65 -7.56
N ASN A 54 9.99 -9.39 -7.89
CA ASN A 54 10.38 -8.91 -9.21
C ASN A 54 10.04 -9.93 -10.33
N THR A 55 9.34 -9.45 -11.36
CA THR A 55 9.05 -10.24 -12.56
C THR A 55 10.17 -10.07 -13.58
N ARG A 56 10.94 -11.14 -13.82
CA ARG A 56 12.00 -11.11 -14.85
C ARG A 56 11.41 -11.36 -16.23
N ILE A 57 11.54 -10.36 -17.10
CA ILE A 57 11.22 -10.47 -18.52
C ILE A 57 12.53 -10.70 -19.28
N THR A 58 12.61 -11.79 -20.04
CA THR A 58 13.76 -12.08 -20.91
C THR A 58 13.31 -12.20 -22.37
N GLY A 59 14.20 -11.84 -23.31
CA GLY A 59 13.89 -11.83 -24.74
C GLY A 59 13.16 -10.57 -25.22
N SER A 60 12.97 -10.45 -26.54
CA SER A 60 12.27 -9.32 -27.17
C SER A 60 11.30 -9.80 -28.26
N GLY A 61 10.22 -9.04 -28.47
CA GLY A 61 9.18 -9.38 -29.45
C GLY A 61 8.57 -10.76 -29.22
N ALA A 62 8.60 -11.61 -30.24
CA ALA A 62 8.04 -12.98 -30.21
C ALA A 62 8.77 -13.95 -29.26
N THR A 63 9.96 -13.59 -28.74
CA THR A 63 10.73 -14.44 -27.81
C THR A 63 10.59 -14.01 -26.34
N ARG A 64 9.68 -13.08 -26.05
CA ARG A 64 9.45 -12.58 -24.69
C ARG A 64 8.98 -13.71 -23.78
N ARG A 65 9.83 -14.11 -22.84
CA ARG A 65 9.53 -15.07 -21.78
C ARG A 65 9.41 -14.32 -20.46
N VAL A 66 8.28 -14.51 -19.79
CA VAL A 66 8.03 -13.96 -18.46
C VAL A 66 8.31 -15.06 -17.45
N LYS A 67 9.34 -14.87 -16.61
CA LYS A 67 9.65 -15.78 -15.51
C LYS A 67 9.29 -15.10 -14.19
N GLN A 68 8.22 -15.59 -13.57
CA GLN A 68 7.73 -15.12 -12.27
C GLN A 68 8.04 -16.13 -11.18
N SER A 69 8.55 -15.65 -10.05
CA SER A 69 8.61 -16.41 -8.79
C SER A 69 7.19 -16.65 -8.26
N THR A 70 7.03 -17.56 -7.29
CA THR A 70 5.76 -17.74 -6.58
C THR A 70 5.31 -16.45 -5.90
N ALA A 71 6.23 -15.71 -5.28
CA ALA A 71 5.95 -14.42 -4.64
C ALA A 71 5.52 -13.35 -5.65
N ALA A 72 6.10 -13.33 -6.86
CA ALA A 72 5.69 -12.42 -7.93
C ALA A 72 4.27 -12.73 -8.44
N LYS A 73 3.92 -14.02 -8.58
CA LYS A 73 2.55 -14.44 -8.94
C LYS A 73 1.54 -14.07 -7.86
N GLN A 74 1.90 -14.29 -6.60
CA GLN A 74 1.07 -13.95 -5.45
C GLN A 74 0.81 -12.43 -5.38
N ARG A 75 1.85 -11.62 -5.57
CA ARG A 75 1.73 -10.15 -5.66
C ARG A 75 0.76 -9.74 -6.77
N GLU A 76 0.86 -10.34 -7.95
CA GLU A 76 -0.05 -10.00 -9.06
C GLU A 76 -1.49 -10.43 -8.79
N ALA A 77 -1.70 -11.58 -8.14
CA ALA A 77 -3.03 -12.05 -7.74
C ALA A 77 -3.70 -11.09 -6.73
N ILE A 78 -2.98 -10.69 -5.67
CA ILE A 78 -3.48 -9.72 -4.67
C ILE A 78 -3.77 -8.37 -5.33
N LYS A 79 -2.85 -7.90 -6.18
CA LYS A 79 -3.01 -6.65 -6.91
C LYS A 79 -4.27 -6.68 -7.80
N GLN A 80 -4.48 -7.76 -8.53
CA GLN A 80 -5.66 -7.91 -9.39
C GLN A 80 -6.96 -7.89 -8.56
N ALA A 81 -7.03 -8.68 -7.48
CA ALA A 81 -8.19 -8.71 -6.58
C ALA A 81 -8.52 -7.31 -6.02
N PHE A 82 -7.51 -6.59 -5.53
CA PHE A 82 -7.67 -5.23 -5.03
C PHE A 82 -8.19 -4.29 -6.11
N TRP A 83 -7.58 -4.33 -7.29
CA TRP A 83 -7.89 -3.40 -8.38
C TRP A 83 -9.31 -3.64 -8.90
N ASP A 84 -9.72 -4.89 -9.05
CA ASP A 84 -11.07 -5.26 -9.48
C ASP A 84 -12.12 -4.78 -8.47
N ARG A 85 -11.88 -4.96 -7.17
CA ARG A 85 -12.77 -4.48 -6.10
C ARG A 85 -12.90 -2.96 -6.09
N MET A 86 -11.76 -2.26 -6.13
CA MET A 86 -11.74 -0.79 -6.09
C MET A 86 -12.29 -0.15 -7.35
N ASP A 87 -11.95 -0.66 -8.53
CA ASP A 87 -12.53 -0.19 -9.80
C ASP A 87 -14.06 -0.45 -9.82
N GLY A 88 -14.53 -1.53 -9.18
CA GLY A 88 -15.95 -1.80 -8.93
C GLY A 88 -16.63 -0.73 -8.08
N PHE A 89 -16.05 -0.37 -6.93
CA PHE A 89 -16.59 0.69 -6.06
C PHE A 89 -16.62 2.07 -6.72
N GLU A 90 -15.55 2.42 -7.43
CA GLU A 90 -15.47 3.67 -8.19
C GLU A 90 -16.54 3.71 -9.29
N THR A 91 -16.74 2.61 -10.02
CA THR A 91 -17.80 2.48 -11.04
C THR A 91 -19.20 2.63 -10.45
N LEU A 92 -19.45 2.09 -9.25
CA LEU A 92 -20.74 2.25 -8.57
C LEU A 92 -21.02 3.72 -8.22
N SER A 93 -20.01 4.48 -7.83
CA SER A 93 -20.17 5.89 -7.48
C SER A 93 -20.55 6.78 -8.68
N GLU A 94 -20.13 6.44 -9.91
CA GLU A 94 -20.52 7.15 -11.14
C GLU A 94 -21.96 6.88 -11.58
N ARG A 95 -22.57 5.77 -11.12
CA ARG A 95 -24.00 5.50 -11.37
C ARG A 95 -24.91 6.45 -10.62
N TRP A 96 -24.39 7.17 -9.63
CA TRP A 96 -25.20 8.07 -8.81
C TRP A 96 -25.46 9.39 -9.54
N PRO A 97 -26.72 9.87 -9.58
CA PRO A 97 -27.05 11.18 -10.12
C PRO A 97 -26.23 12.27 -9.43
N VAL A 98 -25.84 13.32 -10.18
CA VAL A 98 -25.06 14.45 -9.65
C VAL A 98 -25.67 15.03 -8.37
N LYS A 99 -27.00 15.08 -8.27
CA LYS A 99 -27.71 15.55 -7.07
C LYS A 99 -27.46 14.69 -5.81
N ALA A 100 -27.30 13.37 -5.95
CA ALA A 100 -27.02 12.49 -4.82
C ALA A 100 -25.58 12.68 -4.30
N ARG A 101 -24.62 12.86 -5.21
CA ARG A 101 -23.23 13.21 -4.84
C ARG A 101 -23.14 14.58 -4.17
N LEU A 102 -23.88 15.57 -4.67
CA LEU A 102 -23.99 16.89 -4.02
C LEU A 102 -24.63 16.80 -2.63
N ALA A 103 -25.63 15.96 -2.43
CA ALA A 103 -26.26 15.76 -1.12
C ALA A 103 -25.28 15.15 -0.10
N LEU A 104 -24.44 14.18 -0.50
CA LEU A 104 -23.39 13.65 0.38
C LEU A 104 -22.40 14.73 0.83
N ASN A 105 -22.05 15.66 -0.05
CA ASN A 105 -21.16 16.79 0.27
C ASN A 105 -21.80 17.77 1.26
N GLN A 106 -23.13 17.88 1.23
CA GLN A 106 -23.89 18.74 2.14
C GLN A 106 -24.13 18.09 3.50
N SER A 107 -24.22 16.76 3.53
CA SER A 107 -24.44 15.96 4.75
C SER A 107 -23.17 15.68 5.54
N ALA A 108 -22.00 16.00 4.98
CA ALA A 108 -20.72 15.74 5.63
C ALA A 108 -20.44 16.84 6.67
N GLU A 109 -20.45 16.47 7.95
CA GLU A 109 -20.25 17.42 9.05
C GLU A 109 -18.78 17.87 9.16
N GLY A 110 -18.54 19.15 9.43
CA GLY A 110 -17.20 19.71 9.71
C GLY A 110 -16.79 20.88 8.79
N PRO A 111 -16.03 21.86 9.29
CA PRO A 111 -15.57 23.01 8.50
C PRO A 111 -14.54 22.66 7.42
N ASP A 112 -13.87 21.51 7.53
CA ASP A 112 -12.79 21.07 6.62
C ASP A 112 -13.22 19.97 5.65
N THR A 113 -14.51 19.68 5.58
CA THR A 113 -15.01 18.52 4.86
C THR A 113 -15.00 18.77 3.36
N ARG A 114 -14.09 18.09 2.65
CA ARG A 114 -13.94 18.22 1.20
C ARG A 114 -15.14 17.59 0.47
N PRO A 115 -15.51 18.09 -0.72
CA PRO A 115 -16.48 17.42 -1.57
C PRO A 115 -16.08 15.96 -1.82
N PHE A 116 -17.04 15.05 -1.84
CA PHE A 116 -16.90 13.70 -2.35
C PHE A 116 -16.37 13.77 -3.79
N GLU A 117 -15.15 13.28 -3.95
CA GLU A 117 -14.47 13.13 -5.23
C GLU A 117 -14.28 11.64 -5.49
N SER A 118 -14.88 11.15 -6.57
CA SER A 118 -14.57 9.83 -7.12
C SER A 118 -13.41 9.94 -8.10
N LEU A 119 -12.50 8.95 -8.07
CA LEU A 119 -11.42 8.83 -9.05
C LEU A 119 -11.84 7.99 -10.27
N ALA A 120 -13.13 7.69 -10.43
CA ALA A 120 -13.67 6.88 -11.52
C ALA A 120 -13.50 7.52 -12.90
N ALA A 121 -13.52 8.86 -12.98
CA ALA A 121 -13.37 9.60 -14.22
C ALA A 121 -12.06 9.25 -14.96
N ILE A 122 -12.14 9.06 -16.29
CA ILE A 122 -11.03 8.53 -17.10
C ILE A 122 -9.77 9.42 -17.08
N TRP A 123 -9.92 10.74 -16.95
CA TRP A 123 -8.79 11.67 -16.83
C TRP A 123 -8.11 11.63 -15.44
N LEU A 124 -8.75 11.02 -14.44
CA LEU A 124 -8.17 10.77 -13.12
C LEU A 124 -7.54 9.37 -13.01
N LEU A 125 -7.57 8.57 -14.08
CA LEU A 125 -7.08 7.19 -14.08
C LEU A 125 -5.64 7.06 -13.59
N GLN A 126 -4.75 7.98 -13.97
CA GLN A 126 -3.36 7.94 -13.51
C GLN A 126 -3.25 8.20 -12.00
N LYS A 127 -4.01 9.17 -11.48
CA LYS A 127 -4.07 9.43 -10.03
C LYS A 127 -4.66 8.22 -9.28
N ARG A 128 -5.71 7.61 -9.82
CA ARG A 128 -6.31 6.37 -9.28
C ARG A 128 -5.30 5.23 -9.23
N ARG A 129 -4.59 4.97 -10.32
CA ARG A 129 -3.59 3.90 -10.41
C ARG A 129 -2.43 4.13 -9.43
N ARG A 130 -2.01 5.37 -9.18
CA ARG A 130 -1.00 5.70 -8.15
C ARG A 130 -1.49 5.36 -6.75
N PHE A 131 -2.68 5.83 -6.40
CA PHE A 131 -3.29 5.54 -5.11
C PHE A 131 -3.46 4.04 -4.89
N GLN A 132 -4.06 3.33 -5.87
CA GLN A 132 -4.21 1.88 -5.82
C GLN A 132 -2.85 1.15 -5.73
N SER A 133 -1.81 1.64 -6.42
CA SER A 133 -0.46 1.05 -6.36
C SER A 133 0.18 1.18 -4.97
N MET A 134 -0.03 2.31 -4.30
CA MET A 134 0.47 2.51 -2.93
C MET A 134 -0.15 1.49 -1.96
N TRP A 135 -1.47 1.36 -2.00
CA TRP A 135 -2.21 0.44 -1.13
C TRP A 135 -1.93 -1.03 -1.44
N THR A 136 -1.92 -1.39 -2.72
CA THR A 136 -1.55 -2.76 -3.12
C THR A 136 -0.11 -3.09 -2.77
N GLY A 137 0.82 -2.12 -2.88
CA GLY A 137 2.20 -2.27 -2.44
C GLY A 137 2.30 -2.57 -0.94
N LEU A 138 1.56 -1.83 -0.11
CA LEU A 138 1.49 -2.07 1.34
C LEU A 138 0.96 -3.48 1.63
N ILE A 139 -0.22 -3.84 1.12
CA ILE A 139 -0.85 -5.13 1.40
C ILE A 139 0.06 -6.28 0.95
N CYS A 140 0.61 -6.20 -0.27
CA CYS A 140 1.52 -7.23 -0.77
C CYS A 140 2.78 -7.37 0.08
N PHE A 141 3.31 -6.25 0.59
CA PHE A 141 4.48 -6.26 1.46
C PHE A 141 4.16 -6.91 2.81
N LEU A 142 3.04 -6.56 3.44
CA LEU A 142 2.62 -7.12 4.72
C LEU A 142 2.37 -8.63 4.61
N THR A 143 1.57 -9.03 3.60
CA THR A 143 1.28 -10.45 3.31
C THR A 143 2.54 -11.24 2.99
N TRP A 144 3.51 -10.67 2.28
CA TRP A 144 4.77 -11.34 2.01
C TRP A 144 5.62 -11.47 3.27
N SER A 145 5.72 -10.41 4.07
CA SER A 145 6.57 -10.36 5.27
C SER A 145 6.12 -11.38 6.31
N ILE A 146 4.82 -11.37 6.66
CA ILE A 146 4.25 -12.28 7.67
C ILE A 146 4.37 -13.76 7.25
N LYS A 147 4.35 -14.03 5.95
CA LYS A 147 4.48 -15.39 5.41
C LYS A 147 5.91 -15.90 5.41
N VAL A 148 6.89 -15.01 5.23
CA VAL A 148 8.29 -15.39 5.30
C VAL A 148 8.68 -15.68 6.75
N ASP A 149 8.22 -14.84 7.66
CA ASP A 149 8.44 -14.95 9.09
C ASP A 149 7.38 -14.12 9.83
N GLU A 150 6.60 -14.78 10.68
CA GLU A 150 5.47 -14.16 11.40
C GLU A 150 5.94 -13.04 12.34
N GLU A 151 7.15 -13.16 12.90
CA GLU A 151 7.74 -12.17 13.81
C GLU A 151 8.31 -10.95 13.06
N ARG A 152 8.46 -11.04 11.73
CA ARG A 152 9.12 -10.00 10.91
C ARG A 152 8.42 -8.65 10.98
N LEU A 153 7.09 -8.64 11.12
CA LEU A 153 6.34 -7.39 11.27
C LEU A 153 6.67 -6.72 12.61
N GLU A 154 6.82 -7.50 13.67
CA GLU A 154 7.15 -7.02 15.02
C GLU A 154 8.59 -6.48 15.09
N GLU A 155 9.53 -7.15 14.41
CA GLU A 155 10.90 -6.65 14.22
C GLU A 155 10.94 -5.28 13.54
N MET A 156 9.99 -5.01 12.63
CA MET A 156 9.81 -3.73 11.96
C MET A 156 8.91 -2.75 12.75
N GLY A 157 8.53 -3.11 13.97
CA GLY A 157 7.76 -2.27 14.89
C GLY A 157 6.27 -2.20 14.57
N LEU A 158 5.74 -3.13 13.78
CA LEU A 158 4.32 -3.30 13.50
C LEU A 158 3.78 -4.56 14.21
N ASN A 159 3.06 -4.32 15.30
CA ASN A 159 2.41 -5.35 16.11
C ASN A 159 0.93 -5.42 15.71
N LEU A 160 0.60 -6.34 14.82
CA LEU A 160 -0.79 -6.56 14.44
C LEU A 160 -1.48 -7.45 15.48
N ASP A 161 -2.77 -7.21 15.70
CA ASP A 161 -3.60 -8.18 16.42
C ASP A 161 -3.75 -9.46 15.59
N GLU A 162 -4.14 -10.55 16.25
CA GLU A 162 -4.26 -11.87 15.63
C GLU A 162 -5.25 -11.88 14.46
N GLU A 163 -6.33 -11.09 14.52
CA GLU A 163 -7.32 -11.01 13.44
C GLU A 163 -6.72 -10.38 12.17
N LYS A 164 -5.98 -9.27 12.31
CA LYS A 164 -5.25 -8.62 11.21
C LYS A 164 -4.12 -9.51 10.68
N LYS A 165 -3.47 -10.32 11.53
CA LYS A 165 -2.47 -11.32 11.10
C LYS A 165 -3.12 -12.44 10.29
N GLU A 166 -4.24 -12.98 10.75
CA GLU A 166 -5.02 -14.02 10.08
C GLU A 166 -5.50 -13.55 8.70
N ASP A 167 -6.05 -12.33 8.60
CA ASP A 167 -6.43 -11.70 7.32
C ASP A 167 -5.27 -11.71 6.29
N LEU A 168 -4.06 -11.37 6.73
CA LEU A 168 -2.89 -11.31 5.86
C LEU A 168 -2.39 -12.70 5.46
N LEU A 169 -2.47 -13.68 6.36
CA LEU A 169 -2.11 -15.07 6.10
C LEU A 169 -3.11 -15.71 5.12
N ASP A 170 -4.41 -15.51 5.33
CA ASP A 170 -5.47 -15.99 4.45
C ASP A 170 -5.35 -15.39 3.06
N LEU A 171 -5.16 -14.07 2.96
CA LEU A 171 -4.87 -13.43 1.68
C LEU A 171 -3.62 -14.04 1.02
N GLY A 172 -2.62 -14.40 1.82
CA GLY A 172 -1.39 -15.03 1.35
C GLY A 172 -1.54 -16.47 0.86
N LEU A 173 -2.47 -17.22 1.43
CA LEU A 173 -2.84 -18.58 1.04
C LEU A 173 -3.71 -18.58 -0.22
N MET A 174 -4.72 -17.70 -0.27
CA MET A 174 -5.66 -17.60 -1.37
C MET A 174 -5.00 -17.12 -2.68
N ALA A 175 -3.97 -16.27 -2.58
CA ALA A 175 -3.23 -15.75 -3.73
C ALA A 175 -2.18 -16.73 -4.33
N MET A 176 -2.18 -18.01 -3.94
CA MET A 176 -1.20 -18.99 -4.43
C MET A 176 -1.58 -19.56 -5.83
N PRO A 177 -0.61 -19.90 -6.71
CA PRO A 177 -0.89 -20.39 -8.07
C PRO A 177 -1.57 -21.77 -8.18
N ARG A 178 -2.01 -22.35 -7.06
CA ARG A 178 -2.65 -23.67 -6.93
C ARG A 178 -3.77 -23.69 -5.89
N SER A 179 -4.03 -22.60 -5.19
CA SER A 179 -5.27 -22.47 -4.44
C SER A 179 -6.38 -22.35 -5.48
N ASP A 180 -7.41 -23.20 -5.35
CA ASP A 180 -8.65 -23.04 -6.08
C ASP A 180 -9.39 -21.83 -5.51
N TRP A 181 -8.84 -20.63 -5.74
CA TRP A 181 -9.39 -19.34 -5.35
C TRP A 181 -10.86 -19.21 -5.84
N PHE A 182 -11.24 -19.91 -6.90
CA PHE A 182 -12.61 -19.93 -7.41
C PHE A 182 -13.56 -20.97 -6.77
N MET A 183 -13.12 -21.75 -5.77
CA MET A 183 -13.92 -22.86 -5.18
C MET A 183 -14.30 -22.67 -3.70
N ASN A 184 -13.76 -21.67 -2.99
CA ASN A 184 -14.23 -21.28 -1.66
C ASN A 184 -15.13 -20.04 -1.76
N ASP A 185 -16.12 -19.94 -0.86
CA ASP A 185 -17.05 -18.79 -0.79
C ASP A 185 -16.37 -17.46 -0.39
N ASP A 186 -15.11 -17.51 0.03
CA ASP A 186 -14.36 -16.32 0.46
C ASP A 186 -13.66 -15.64 -0.73
N ASP A 187 -14.16 -14.45 -1.11
CA ASP A 187 -13.52 -13.56 -2.07
C ASP A 187 -12.36 -12.79 -1.39
N PRO A 188 -11.11 -12.84 -1.87
CA PRO A 188 -10.03 -12.01 -1.34
C PRO A 188 -10.30 -10.53 -1.54
N GLY A 189 -11.20 -10.13 -2.46
CA GLY A 189 -11.73 -8.78 -2.50
C GLY A 189 -12.44 -8.39 -1.19
N ASP A 190 -13.19 -9.31 -0.59
CA ASP A 190 -13.87 -9.11 0.70
C ASP A 190 -12.88 -9.12 1.87
N ILE A 191 -11.87 -9.99 1.88
CA ILE A 191 -10.79 -9.97 2.89
C ILE A 191 -10.01 -8.65 2.84
N ILE A 192 -9.60 -8.22 1.64
CA ILE A 192 -8.92 -6.94 1.44
C ILE A 192 -9.80 -5.80 1.97
N GLN A 193 -11.08 -5.78 1.64
CA GLN A 193 -11.99 -4.74 2.12
C GLN A 193 -12.16 -4.79 3.63
N GLY A 194 -12.32 -5.96 4.23
CA GLY A 194 -12.42 -6.16 5.67
C GLY A 194 -11.19 -5.64 6.40
N PHE A 195 -10.01 -6.03 5.93
CA PHE A 195 -8.73 -5.54 6.43
C PHE A 195 -8.60 -4.01 6.33
N LEU A 196 -8.89 -3.42 5.16
CA LEU A 196 -8.87 -1.96 4.97
C LEU A 196 -9.86 -1.24 5.89
N THR A 197 -11.08 -1.77 6.02
CA THR A 197 -12.13 -1.19 6.87
C THR A 197 -11.67 -1.18 8.32
N ARG A 198 -11.20 -2.33 8.83
CA ARG A 198 -10.66 -2.46 10.18
C ARG A 198 -9.55 -1.44 10.44
N MET A 199 -8.62 -1.25 9.50
CA MET A 199 -7.55 -0.26 9.67
C MET A 199 -8.04 1.19 9.76
N ILE A 200 -9.15 1.54 9.11
CA ILE A 200 -9.67 2.92 9.06
C ILE A 200 -10.62 3.18 10.24
N THR A 201 -11.34 2.16 10.71
CA THR A 201 -12.33 2.30 11.79
C THR A 201 -11.76 2.03 13.18
N ASP A 202 -10.52 1.54 13.29
CA ASP A 202 -9.88 1.27 14.58
C ASP A 202 -9.63 2.58 15.33
N GLU A 203 -10.35 2.79 16.44
CA GLU A 203 -10.23 3.99 17.28
C GLU A 203 -8.99 3.97 18.18
N SER A 204 -8.30 2.82 18.30
CA SER A 204 -7.12 2.64 19.16
C SER A 204 -5.80 2.95 18.45
N VAL A 205 -5.77 4.03 17.67
CA VAL A 205 -4.70 4.35 16.71
C VAL A 205 -3.36 4.64 17.40
N ASN A 206 -2.53 3.62 17.51
CA ASN A 206 -1.08 3.75 17.70
C ASN A 206 -0.39 3.32 16.40
N VAL A 207 0.66 4.06 16.00
CA VAL A 207 1.48 3.77 14.81
C VAL A 207 2.00 2.33 14.78
N ARG A 208 2.23 1.72 15.94
CA ARG A 208 2.69 0.32 16.04
C ARG A 208 1.60 -0.72 15.82
N MET A 209 0.32 -0.35 15.86
CA MET A 209 -0.81 -1.28 15.72
C MET A 209 -1.63 -1.05 14.44
N ASN A 210 -1.43 0.11 13.79
CA ASN A 210 -2.18 0.51 12.61
C ASN A 210 -1.29 0.56 11.36
N PRO A 211 -1.44 -0.38 10.40
CA PRO A 211 -0.60 -0.43 9.21
C PRO A 211 -0.65 0.83 8.33
N VAL A 212 -1.75 1.59 8.36
CA VAL A 212 -1.88 2.85 7.59
C VAL A 212 -1.01 3.93 8.20
N LEU A 213 -1.11 4.13 9.51
CA LEU A 213 -0.30 5.11 10.21
C LEU A 213 1.18 4.71 10.17
N TRP A 214 1.48 3.42 10.34
CA TRP A 214 2.81 2.83 10.18
C TRP A 214 3.39 3.10 8.79
N ARG A 215 2.62 2.81 7.73
CA ARG A 215 3.03 3.07 6.35
C ARG A 215 3.25 4.55 6.09
N THR A 216 2.40 5.41 6.63
CA THR A 216 2.54 6.86 6.50
C THR A 216 3.84 7.35 7.14
N ALA A 217 4.18 6.86 8.34
CA ALA A 217 5.44 7.18 8.99
C ALA A 217 6.67 6.73 8.18
N ILE A 218 6.61 5.55 7.55
CA ILE A 218 7.67 5.08 6.64
C ILE A 218 7.82 6.00 5.43
N LEU A 219 6.71 6.39 4.80
CA LEU A 219 6.74 7.28 3.64
C LEU A 219 7.31 8.66 4.01
N VAL A 220 6.94 9.19 5.17
CA VAL A 220 7.47 10.45 5.70
C VAL A 220 8.96 10.33 5.99
N ARG A 221 9.39 9.27 6.70
CA ARG A 221 10.82 9.01 6.99
C ARG A 221 11.66 8.83 5.72
N SER A 222 11.14 8.09 4.75
CA SER A 222 11.79 7.86 3.45
C SER A 222 11.98 9.17 2.69
N ALA A 223 10.96 10.04 2.68
CA ALA A 223 11.02 11.32 1.98
C ALA A 223 12.05 12.30 2.58
N ILE A 224 12.28 12.25 3.90
CA ILE A 224 13.29 13.07 4.59
C ILE A 224 14.65 12.38 4.72
N SER A 225 14.86 11.21 4.11
CA SER A 225 16.19 10.59 4.17
C SER A 225 17.17 11.31 3.23
N ASP A 226 18.40 11.51 3.70
CA ASP A 226 19.46 12.20 2.95
C ASP A 226 20.04 11.35 1.82
N GLU A 227 19.78 10.04 1.85
CA GLU A 227 20.27 9.11 0.84
C GLU A 227 19.25 8.98 -0.30
N GLU A 228 19.62 9.41 -1.51
CA GLU A 228 18.80 9.23 -2.73
C GLU A 228 18.41 7.75 -2.96
N GLU A 229 19.22 6.82 -2.44
CA GLU A 229 18.94 5.38 -2.47
C GLU A 229 17.82 4.95 -1.50
N GLU A 230 17.47 5.74 -0.47
CA GLU A 230 16.45 5.43 0.54
C GLU A 230 15.08 6.10 0.29
N ASP A 231 14.99 7.11 -0.58
CA ASP A 231 13.73 7.74 -1.04
C ASP A 231 12.95 6.83 -2.03
N PHE A 232 13.48 5.65 -2.35
CA PHE A 232 12.83 4.73 -3.28
C PHE A 232 11.48 4.20 -2.77
N ILE A 233 11.28 4.12 -1.45
CA ILE A 233 10.03 3.63 -0.86
C ILE A 233 8.90 4.63 -1.07
N SER A 234 9.16 5.94 -0.90
CA SER A 234 8.25 7.05 -1.18
C SER A 234 8.00 7.25 -2.68
N ARG A 235 9.02 7.06 -3.53
CA ARG A 235 8.88 7.13 -5.00
C ARG A 235 8.18 5.92 -5.63
N GLY A 236 7.79 4.93 -4.81
CA GLY A 236 7.00 3.80 -5.24
C GLY A 236 7.81 2.71 -5.96
N GLY A 237 9.10 2.54 -5.58
CA GLY A 237 10.05 1.53 -6.03
C GLY A 237 9.48 0.48 -6.97
N SER A 238 9.40 0.81 -8.25
CA SER A 238 9.04 -0.14 -9.30
C SER A 238 10.30 -0.86 -9.72
N ALA A 239 10.40 -2.14 -9.33
CA ALA A 239 11.13 -3.12 -10.12
C ALA A 239 10.24 -3.59 -11.29
#